data_AF-A0A3D4IR81-F1
#
_entry.id   AF-A0A3D4IR81-F1
#
_cell.length_a   1.000
_cell.length_b   1.000
_cell.length_c   1.000
_cell.angle_alpha   90.00
_cell.angle_beta   90.00
_cell.angle_gamma   90.00
#
_symmetry.space_group_name_H-M   'P 1'
#
loop_
_entity.id
_entity.type
_entity.pdbx_description
1 polymer ?
#
loop_
_entity_poly.entity_id
_entity_poly.type
_entity_poly.pdbx_seq_one_letter_code
_entity_poly.pdbx_strand_id
1 'polypeptide(L)'
;MKVKLTILMLAMMTFVSNAIGQIPKPSETFGFEPGADYKMATYDQMLAYYEKLDAATDRVKVTEIGKSVRGRPIKLVFISSEENMKSLDKWKEISTKMARARISEKEAQQLAKEGKAIIWFDGGMHASEKAHAQMTPELLYRIAAEESDEKKKIRDNVVTLIVPVINPDGLDIEASWYKKNLGTIYETSGPPILYQEYVGHDNNRDWFMGNMPETKAVMKVLYNEWYPQIVHNHHQSSPAWARIFIPPFRSPVN
;
A
#
# COMPACT_ATOMS: atom_id res chain seq x y z
N MET A 1 -74.91 -17.94 -5.53
CA MET A 1 -73.62 -18.10 -6.23
C MET A 1 -72.88 -16.77 -6.21
N LYS A 2 -71.98 -16.53 -5.24
CA LYS A 2 -70.99 -15.44 -5.28
C LYS A 2 -69.72 -15.96 -4.60
N VAL A 3 -68.69 -16.14 -5.41
CA VAL A 3 -67.39 -16.72 -5.04
C VAL A 3 -66.59 -15.69 -4.24
N LYS A 4 -66.05 -16.08 -3.09
CA LYS A 4 -65.09 -15.28 -2.32
C LYS A 4 -63.73 -15.36 -3.01
N LEU A 5 -63.21 -14.22 -3.45
CA LEU A 5 -61.88 -14.11 -4.03
C LEU A 5 -60.89 -13.80 -2.89
N THR A 6 -60.18 -14.82 -2.42
CA THR A 6 -59.10 -14.67 -1.45
C THR A 6 -57.82 -14.33 -2.21
N ILE A 7 -57.35 -13.09 -2.11
CA ILE A 7 -56.06 -12.66 -2.69
C ILE A 7 -54.96 -13.06 -1.71
N LEU A 8 -54.16 -14.05 -2.09
CA LEU A 8 -52.94 -14.45 -1.39
C LEU A 8 -51.80 -13.54 -1.86
N MET A 9 -51.37 -12.61 -1.01
CA MET A 9 -50.26 -11.71 -1.30
C MET A 9 -48.94 -12.44 -1.00
N LEU A 10 -48.28 -12.93 -2.05
CA LEU A 10 -46.98 -13.60 -1.94
C LEU A 10 -45.88 -12.52 -1.79
N ALA A 11 -45.37 -12.35 -0.58
CA ALA A 11 -44.22 -11.48 -0.33
C ALA A 11 -42.94 -12.13 -0.90
N MET A 12 -42.49 -11.66 -2.06
CA MET A 12 -41.18 -11.99 -2.62
C MET A 12 -40.10 -11.29 -1.76
N MET A 13 -39.52 -11.99 -0.79
CA MET A 13 -38.26 -11.57 -0.18
C MET A 13 -37.16 -11.76 -1.22
N THR A 14 -36.78 -10.69 -1.91
CA THR A 14 -35.54 -10.64 -2.66
C THR A 14 -34.38 -10.68 -1.67
N PHE A 15 -33.80 -11.87 -1.46
CA PHE A 15 -32.47 -11.98 -0.90
C PHE A 15 -31.50 -11.37 -1.90
N VAL A 16 -31.11 -10.11 -1.69
CA VAL A 16 -29.93 -9.54 -2.32
C VAL A 16 -28.75 -10.30 -1.72
N SER A 17 -28.36 -11.37 -2.39
CA SER A 17 -27.09 -12.02 -2.12
C SER A 17 -26.04 -11.01 -2.59
N ASN A 18 -25.36 -10.36 -1.65
CA ASN A 18 -24.08 -9.73 -1.96
C ASN A 18 -23.18 -10.88 -2.42
N ALA A 19 -23.12 -11.10 -3.73
CA ALA A 19 -22.05 -11.88 -4.31
C ALA A 19 -20.78 -11.11 -3.96
N ILE A 20 -20.07 -11.55 -2.92
CA ILE A 20 -18.70 -11.12 -2.69
C ILE A 20 -17.96 -11.61 -3.93
N GLY A 21 -17.75 -10.71 -4.89
CA GLY A 21 -16.94 -10.98 -6.05
C GLY A 21 -15.58 -11.49 -5.56
N GLN A 22 -15.03 -12.48 -6.26
CA GLN A 22 -13.68 -12.94 -5.96
C GLN A 22 -12.75 -11.71 -6.00
N ILE A 23 -11.99 -11.49 -4.93
CA ILE A 23 -11.04 -10.38 -4.87
C ILE A 23 -10.08 -10.52 -6.06
N PRO A 24 -9.95 -9.50 -6.94
CA PRO A 24 -9.26 -9.64 -8.20
C PRO A 24 -7.76 -9.80 -7.97
N LYS A 25 -7.12 -10.67 -8.76
CA LYS A 25 -5.66 -10.76 -8.78
C LYS A 25 -5.04 -9.58 -9.51
N PRO A 26 -3.80 -9.18 -9.19
CA PRO A 26 -3.07 -8.18 -9.98
C PRO A 26 -2.98 -8.56 -11.45
N SER A 27 -2.80 -9.85 -11.76
CA SER A 27 -2.64 -10.35 -13.13
C SER A 27 -3.86 -10.12 -14.02
N GLU A 28 -5.06 -10.07 -13.45
CA GLU A 28 -6.30 -9.74 -14.16
C GLU A 28 -6.34 -8.28 -14.64
N THR A 29 -5.54 -7.40 -14.02
CA THR A 29 -5.40 -6.00 -14.45
C THR A 29 -4.13 -5.77 -15.25
N PHE A 30 -3.04 -6.44 -14.89
CA PHE A 30 -1.76 -6.27 -15.58
C PHE A 30 -1.73 -6.98 -16.94
N GLY A 31 -2.52 -8.05 -17.10
CA GLY A 31 -2.47 -8.93 -18.27
C GLY A 31 -1.27 -9.87 -18.25
N PHE A 32 -0.61 -10.00 -17.10
CA PHE A 32 0.50 -10.92 -16.86
C PHE A 32 0.65 -11.16 -15.35
N GLU A 33 1.26 -12.29 -14.97
CA GLU A 33 1.56 -12.59 -13.57
C GLU A 33 2.65 -11.65 -13.03
N PRO A 34 2.49 -11.08 -11.82
CA PRO A 34 3.57 -10.34 -11.17
C PRO A 34 4.86 -11.15 -11.13
N GLY A 35 5.95 -10.54 -11.61
CA GLY A 35 7.26 -11.20 -11.71
C GLY A 35 7.48 -12.06 -12.95
N ALA A 36 6.53 -12.11 -13.89
CA ALA A 36 6.74 -12.76 -15.19
C ALA A 36 7.90 -12.13 -15.97
N ASP A 37 8.66 -12.99 -16.67
CA ASP A 37 9.82 -12.56 -17.46
C ASP A 37 9.44 -11.48 -18.49
N TYR A 38 10.29 -10.48 -18.58
CA TYR A 38 10.13 -9.35 -19.52
C TYR A 38 8.84 -8.54 -19.36
N LYS A 39 8.17 -8.64 -18.19
CA LYS A 39 6.98 -7.85 -17.87
C LYS A 39 7.25 -6.89 -16.71
N MET A 40 6.86 -5.64 -16.90
CA MET A 40 6.93 -4.60 -15.89
C MET A 40 5.59 -3.87 -15.84
N ALA A 41 4.97 -3.81 -14.66
CA ALA A 41 3.74 -3.05 -14.46
C ALA A 41 4.03 -1.55 -14.56
N THR A 42 3.19 -0.85 -15.31
CA THR A 42 3.16 0.62 -15.36
C THR A 42 2.41 1.18 -14.17
N TYR A 43 2.66 2.43 -13.78
CA TYR A 43 1.94 3.00 -12.64
C TYR A 43 0.43 3.12 -12.91
N ASP A 44 0.01 3.36 -14.15
CA ASP A 44 -1.41 3.36 -14.53
C ASP A 44 -2.07 1.99 -14.31
N GLN A 45 -1.39 0.89 -14.65
CA GLN A 45 -1.89 -0.46 -14.36
C GLN A 45 -2.01 -0.69 -12.86
N MET A 46 -1.04 -0.22 -12.07
CA MET A 46 -1.07 -0.34 -10.61
C MET A 46 -2.24 0.46 -10.01
N LEU A 47 -2.45 1.71 -10.46
CA LEU A 47 -3.57 2.54 -10.03
C LEU A 47 -4.91 1.88 -10.35
N ALA A 48 -5.08 1.38 -11.59
CA ALA A 48 -6.30 0.67 -11.99
C ALA A 48 -6.54 -0.59 -11.15
N TYR A 49 -5.47 -1.30 -10.76
CA TYR A 49 -5.59 -2.46 -9.89
C TYR A 49 -6.03 -2.06 -8.47
N TYR A 50 -5.45 -1.00 -7.90
CA TYR A 50 -5.83 -0.53 -6.56
C TYR A 50 -7.28 -0.12 -6.47
N GLU A 51 -7.81 0.58 -7.49
CA GLU A 51 -9.22 0.95 -7.55
C GLU A 51 -10.14 -0.28 -7.59
N LYS A 52 -9.77 -1.31 -8.37
CA LYS A 52 -10.52 -2.57 -8.40
C LYS A 52 -10.45 -3.32 -7.07
N LEU A 53 -9.28 -3.34 -6.43
CA LEU A 53 -9.08 -4.00 -5.14
C LEU A 53 -9.91 -3.32 -4.04
N ASP A 54 -9.90 -1.99 -4.00
CA ASP A 54 -10.69 -1.17 -3.08
C ASP A 54 -12.19 -1.44 -3.21
N ALA A 55 -12.68 -1.51 -4.46
CA ALA A 55 -14.09 -1.77 -4.75
C ALA A 55 -14.53 -3.22 -4.46
N ALA A 56 -13.60 -4.16 -4.36
CA ALA A 56 -13.91 -5.59 -4.26
C ALA A 56 -14.15 -6.07 -2.82
N THR A 57 -13.71 -5.34 -1.79
CA THR A 57 -13.80 -5.81 -0.40
C THR A 57 -13.73 -4.69 0.64
N ASP A 58 -14.53 -4.81 1.71
CA ASP A 58 -14.49 -3.92 2.88
C ASP A 58 -13.20 -4.06 3.73
N ARG A 59 -12.31 -4.98 3.35
CA ARG A 59 -11.00 -5.18 4.00
C ARG A 59 -9.95 -4.18 3.54
N VAL A 60 -10.19 -3.49 2.42
CA VAL A 60 -9.25 -2.57 1.79
C VAL A 60 -9.83 -1.16 1.77
N LYS A 61 -8.96 -0.17 1.97
CA LYS A 61 -9.28 1.24 1.70
C LYS A 61 -8.12 1.91 0.98
N VAL A 62 -8.35 2.45 -0.21
CA VAL A 62 -7.34 3.21 -0.95
C VAL A 62 -7.59 4.71 -0.79
N THR A 63 -6.54 5.46 -0.46
CA THR A 63 -6.60 6.92 -0.32
C THR A 63 -5.43 7.59 -1.01
N GLU A 64 -5.61 8.84 -1.43
CA GLU A 64 -4.53 9.67 -1.94
C GLU A 64 -3.95 10.52 -0.80
N ILE A 65 -2.63 10.44 -0.62
CA ILE A 65 -1.92 11.15 0.46
C ILE A 65 -1.13 12.36 -0.02
N GLY A 66 -1.03 12.53 -1.34
CA GLY A 66 -0.32 13.62 -1.98
C GLY A 66 -0.13 13.36 -3.45
N LYS A 67 0.71 14.18 -4.09
CA LYS A 67 1.10 14.05 -5.48
C LYS A 67 2.61 14.16 -5.60
N SER A 68 3.18 13.49 -6.60
CA SER A 68 4.57 13.64 -6.99
C SER A 68 4.86 15.01 -7.60
N VAL A 69 6.12 15.29 -7.90
CA VAL A 69 6.55 16.51 -8.60
C VAL A 69 5.81 16.69 -9.93
N ARG A 70 5.62 15.61 -10.70
CA ARG A 70 4.88 15.64 -11.99
C ARG A 70 3.38 15.44 -11.83
N GLY A 71 2.86 15.52 -10.60
CA GLY A 71 1.44 15.52 -10.32
C GLY A 71 0.77 14.15 -10.34
N ARG A 72 1.54 13.05 -10.35
CA ARG A 72 1.00 11.69 -10.22
C ARG A 72 0.53 11.48 -8.79
N PRO A 73 -0.65 10.86 -8.57
CA PRO A 73 -1.16 10.66 -7.22
C PRO A 73 -0.27 9.69 -6.45
N ILE A 74 -0.09 9.90 -5.16
CA ILE A 74 0.59 8.95 -4.27
C ILE A 74 -0.51 8.28 -3.44
N LYS A 75 -0.64 6.96 -3.60
CA LYS A 75 -1.70 6.18 -2.94
C LYS A 75 -1.19 5.52 -1.66
N LEU A 76 -2.02 5.57 -0.63
CA LEU A 76 -1.91 4.79 0.59
C LEU A 76 -3.05 3.78 0.63
N VAL A 77 -2.71 2.52 0.83
CA VAL A 77 -3.65 1.40 0.93
C VAL A 77 -3.67 0.91 2.38
N PHE A 78 -4.85 0.91 2.97
CA PHE A 78 -5.11 0.29 4.27
C PHE A 78 -5.66 -1.12 4.04
N ILE A 79 -5.15 -2.11 4.78
CA ILE A 79 -5.69 -3.46 4.80
C ILE A 79 -5.81 -3.97 6.24
N SER A 80 -6.98 -4.50 6.59
CA SER A 80 -7.23 -5.18 7.87
C SER A 80 -8.48 -6.07 7.76
N SER A 81 -8.97 -6.62 8.88
CA SER A 81 -10.29 -7.25 8.92
C SER A 81 -11.39 -6.22 8.72
N GLU A 82 -12.55 -6.61 8.18
CA GLU A 82 -13.67 -5.68 7.94
C GLU A 82 -14.13 -4.98 9.24
N GLU A 83 -14.07 -5.67 10.37
CA GLU A 83 -14.37 -5.10 11.69
C GLU A 83 -13.35 -4.02 12.07
N ASN A 84 -12.05 -4.28 11.87
CA ASN A 84 -11.01 -3.31 12.13
C ASN A 84 -11.14 -2.09 11.19
N MET A 85 -11.50 -2.32 9.92
CA MET A 85 -11.67 -1.27 8.91
C MET A 85 -12.79 -0.28 9.27
N LYS A 86 -13.87 -0.76 9.91
CA LYS A 86 -14.94 0.10 10.46
C LYS A 86 -14.46 1.01 11.61
N SER A 87 -13.36 0.65 12.24
CA SER A 87 -12.79 1.33 13.43
C SER A 87 -11.43 1.98 13.15
N LEU A 88 -11.08 2.28 11.89
CA LEU A 88 -9.76 2.85 11.54
C LEU A 88 -9.39 4.10 12.34
N ASP A 89 -10.32 5.03 12.54
CA ASP A 89 -10.04 6.26 13.29
C ASP A 89 -9.74 5.98 14.78
N LYS A 90 -10.39 4.98 15.36
CA LYS A 90 -10.08 4.51 16.72
C LYS A 90 -8.64 3.98 16.78
N TRP A 91 -8.23 3.14 15.83
CA TRP A 91 -6.89 2.57 15.81
C TRP A 91 -5.81 3.64 15.61
N LYS A 92 -6.09 4.63 14.75
CA LYS A 92 -5.24 5.82 14.56
C LYS A 92 -5.11 6.64 15.85
N GLU A 93 -6.21 6.86 16.56
CA GLU A 93 -6.21 7.60 17.83
C GLU A 93 -5.39 6.88 18.90
N ILE A 94 -5.58 5.57 19.05
CA ILE A 94 -4.82 4.75 20.00
C ILE A 94 -3.32 4.82 19.68
N SER A 95 -2.94 4.61 18.42
CA SER A 95 -1.53 4.69 17.98
C SER A 95 -0.93 6.06 18.26
N THR A 96 -1.69 7.14 17.98
CA THR A 96 -1.25 8.53 18.23
C THR A 96 -1.06 8.82 19.72
N LYS A 97 -1.99 8.39 20.58
CA LYS A 97 -1.89 8.57 22.04
C LYS A 97 -0.67 7.86 22.60
N MET A 98 -0.45 6.61 22.17
CA MET A 98 0.71 5.81 22.57
C MET A 98 2.02 6.47 22.11
N ALA A 99 2.12 6.89 20.85
CA ALA A 99 3.33 7.49 20.29
C ALA A 99 3.69 8.86 20.92
N ARG A 100 2.69 9.66 21.31
CA ARG A 100 2.94 10.97 21.93
C ARG A 100 3.33 10.89 23.41
N ALA A 101 3.10 9.75 24.06
CA ALA A 101 3.45 9.51 25.46
C ALA A 101 2.95 10.59 26.45
N ARG A 102 1.77 11.18 26.18
CA ARG A 102 1.13 12.19 27.06
C ARG A 102 0.00 11.60 27.94
N ILE A 103 -0.01 10.28 28.07
CA ILE A 103 -1.01 9.49 28.79
C ILE A 103 -0.37 8.83 30.02
N SER A 104 -1.19 8.42 30.98
CA SER A 104 -0.70 7.69 32.15
C SER A 104 -0.23 6.29 31.80
N GLU A 105 0.67 5.70 32.60
CA GLU A 105 1.09 4.30 32.43
C GLU A 105 -0.09 3.33 32.44
N LYS A 106 -1.06 3.56 33.34
CA LYS A 106 -2.28 2.74 33.44
C LYS A 106 -3.09 2.80 32.14
N GLU A 107 -3.25 3.98 31.55
CA GLU A 107 -3.93 4.14 30.27
C GLU A 107 -3.14 3.47 29.15
N ALA A 108 -1.81 3.64 29.10
CA ALA A 108 -0.96 3.00 28.11
C ALA A 108 -1.05 1.46 28.16
N GLN A 109 -1.06 0.86 29.35
CA GLN A 109 -1.23 -0.59 29.53
C GLN A 109 -2.61 -1.08 29.05
N GLN A 110 -3.66 -0.28 29.24
CA GLN A 110 -5.00 -0.60 28.73
C GLN A 110 -5.04 -0.52 27.20
N LEU A 111 -4.52 0.58 26.63
CA LEU A 111 -4.46 0.81 25.19
C LEU A 111 -3.60 -0.23 24.47
N ALA A 112 -2.53 -0.72 25.10
CA ALA A 112 -1.69 -1.78 24.55
C ALA A 112 -2.44 -3.12 24.41
N LYS A 113 -3.44 -3.39 25.25
CA LYS A 113 -4.28 -4.60 25.17
C LYS A 113 -5.41 -4.45 24.16
N GLU A 114 -5.93 -3.23 24.00
CA GLU A 114 -7.06 -2.93 23.12
C GLU A 114 -6.64 -2.63 21.68
N GLY A 115 -5.49 -1.98 21.51
CA GLY A 115 -5.01 -1.48 20.22
C GLY A 115 -4.66 -2.58 19.23
N LYS A 116 -4.56 -2.18 17.97
CA LYS A 116 -4.04 -3.00 16.88
C LYS A 116 -2.63 -2.55 16.53
N ALA A 117 -1.79 -3.50 16.09
CA ALA A 117 -0.49 -3.14 15.56
C ALA A 117 -0.68 -2.38 14.24
N ILE A 118 -0.08 -1.21 14.13
CA ILE A 118 -0.01 -0.42 12.91
C ILE A 118 1.33 -0.73 12.25
N ILE A 119 1.29 -1.41 11.10
CA ILE A 119 2.49 -1.80 10.35
C ILE A 119 2.49 -1.08 9.01
N TRP A 120 3.62 -0.49 8.69
CA TRP A 120 3.84 0.22 7.44
C TRP A 120 4.74 -0.56 6.50
N PHE A 121 4.33 -0.61 5.23
CA PHE A 121 5.17 -1.02 4.11
C PHE A 121 5.23 0.10 3.09
N ASP A 122 6.38 0.25 2.45
CA ASP A 122 6.48 1.05 1.25
C ASP A 122 7.47 0.47 0.25
N GLY A 123 7.38 0.94 -0.98
CA GLY A 123 8.29 0.56 -2.06
C GLY A 123 8.39 1.63 -3.13
N GLY A 124 9.37 1.47 -4.02
CA GLY A 124 9.51 2.32 -5.20
C GLY A 124 9.96 3.74 -4.91
N MET A 125 10.66 3.94 -3.80
CA MET A 125 11.34 5.20 -3.54
C MET A 125 12.46 5.41 -4.56
N HIS A 126 13.40 4.46 -4.62
CA HIS A 126 14.34 4.37 -5.73
C HIS A 126 13.67 3.68 -6.92
N ALA A 127 13.29 4.43 -7.94
CA ALA A 127 12.49 3.87 -9.03
C ALA A 127 13.21 2.79 -9.84
N SER A 128 14.55 2.88 -9.94
CA SER A 128 15.38 1.86 -10.60
C SER A 128 15.35 0.49 -9.90
N GLU A 129 14.80 0.41 -8.69
CA GLU A 129 14.55 -0.83 -7.94
C GLU A 129 13.17 -1.40 -8.29
N LYS A 130 13.06 -1.85 -9.54
CA LYS A 130 11.85 -2.31 -10.25
C LYS A 130 10.95 -3.35 -9.57
N ALA A 131 11.43 -4.14 -8.59
CA ALA A 131 10.62 -5.22 -7.98
C ALA A 131 9.40 -4.72 -7.22
N HIS A 132 9.44 -3.51 -6.66
CA HIS A 132 8.31 -2.94 -5.93
C HIS A 132 7.03 -2.91 -6.78
N ALA A 133 7.16 -2.69 -8.10
CA ALA A 133 6.04 -2.62 -9.04
C ALA A 133 5.29 -3.96 -9.18
N GLN A 134 5.93 -5.07 -8.80
CA GLN A 134 5.36 -6.42 -8.85
C GLN A 134 5.02 -6.93 -7.44
N MET A 135 5.92 -6.69 -6.48
CA MET A 135 5.78 -7.19 -5.11
C MET A 135 4.63 -6.51 -4.37
N THR A 136 4.48 -5.19 -4.49
CA THR A 136 3.46 -4.49 -3.69
C THR A 136 2.03 -4.85 -4.10
N PRO A 137 1.64 -4.93 -5.39
CA PRO A 137 0.31 -5.41 -5.78
C PRO A 137 0.02 -6.84 -5.29
N GLU A 138 1.00 -7.73 -5.37
CA GLU A 138 0.89 -9.11 -4.90
C GLU A 138 0.73 -9.17 -3.37
N LEU A 139 1.50 -8.39 -2.62
CA LEU A 139 1.36 -8.28 -1.17
C LEU A 139 -0.05 -7.83 -0.78
N LEU A 140 -0.58 -6.78 -1.44
CA LEU A 140 -1.93 -6.29 -1.19
C LEU A 140 -2.98 -7.38 -1.45
N TYR A 141 -2.88 -8.07 -2.59
CA TYR A 141 -3.76 -9.18 -2.95
C TYR A 141 -3.75 -10.26 -1.87
N ARG A 142 -2.55 -10.73 -1.49
CA ARG A 142 -2.39 -11.84 -0.55
C ARG A 142 -2.95 -11.51 0.83
N ILE A 143 -2.71 -10.31 1.35
CA ILE A 143 -3.26 -9.90 2.64
C ILE A 143 -4.79 -9.78 2.56
N ALA A 144 -5.34 -9.21 1.48
CA ALA A 144 -6.78 -9.00 1.35
C ALA A 144 -7.57 -10.29 1.08
N ALA A 145 -7.05 -11.17 0.23
CA ALA A 145 -7.78 -12.27 -0.38
C ALA A 145 -7.52 -13.65 0.23
N GLU A 146 -6.32 -13.92 0.78
CA GLU A 146 -6.03 -15.26 1.28
C GLU A 146 -6.84 -15.57 2.55
N GLU A 147 -7.43 -16.77 2.59
CA GLU A 147 -8.27 -17.24 3.69
C GLU A 147 -7.58 -18.26 4.61
N SER A 148 -6.25 -18.36 4.51
CA SER A 148 -5.44 -19.15 5.46
C SER A 148 -5.53 -18.55 6.87
N ASP A 149 -5.39 -19.40 7.88
CA ASP A 149 -5.49 -18.99 9.29
C ASP A 149 -4.45 -17.92 9.65
N GLU A 150 -3.27 -17.99 9.04
CA GLU A 150 -2.22 -16.98 9.18
C GLU A 150 -2.68 -15.61 8.68
N LYS A 151 -3.27 -15.53 7.48
CA LYS A 151 -3.66 -14.25 6.88
C LYS A 151 -4.90 -13.66 7.55
N LYS A 152 -5.84 -14.50 7.99
CA LYS A 152 -6.94 -14.09 8.88
C LYS A 152 -6.40 -13.48 10.18
N LYS A 153 -5.49 -14.18 10.86
CA LYS A 153 -4.89 -13.69 12.11
C LYS A 153 -4.13 -12.38 11.92
N ILE A 154 -3.41 -12.22 10.80
CA ILE A 154 -2.79 -10.94 10.44
C ILE A 154 -3.85 -9.85 10.32
N ARG A 155 -4.89 -10.05 9.51
CA ARG A 155 -5.98 -9.07 9.34
C ARG A 155 -6.69 -8.71 10.64
N ASP A 156 -6.91 -9.67 11.53
CA ASP A 156 -7.62 -9.44 12.79
C ASP A 156 -6.82 -8.63 13.82
N ASN A 157 -5.48 -8.68 13.75
CA ASN A 157 -4.58 -8.08 14.75
C ASN A 157 -3.79 -6.87 14.24
N VAL A 158 -3.72 -6.68 12.92
CA VAL A 158 -2.87 -5.68 12.28
C VAL A 158 -3.71 -4.78 11.38
N VAL A 159 -3.47 -3.47 11.47
CA VAL A 159 -3.85 -2.50 10.44
C VAL A 159 -2.61 -2.25 9.60
N THR A 160 -2.58 -2.79 8.38
CA THR A 160 -1.45 -2.65 7.46
C THR A 160 -1.65 -1.40 6.61
N LEU A 161 -0.65 -0.52 6.58
CA LEU A 161 -0.57 0.65 5.73
C LEU A 161 0.49 0.37 4.67
N ILE A 162 0.14 0.49 3.39
CA ILE A 162 1.09 0.32 2.30
C ILE A 162 1.09 1.56 1.42
N VAL A 163 2.24 2.19 1.19
CA VAL A 163 2.45 3.11 0.07
C VAL A 163 3.16 2.33 -1.04
N PRO A 164 2.43 1.83 -2.05
CA PRO A 164 3.00 0.84 -2.97
C PRO A 164 4.12 1.42 -3.85
N VAL A 165 4.03 2.71 -4.18
CA VAL A 165 5.00 3.44 -5.00
C VAL A 165 5.17 4.84 -4.41
N ILE A 166 6.33 5.11 -3.82
CA ILE A 166 6.68 6.44 -3.30
C ILE A 166 7.03 7.40 -4.45
N ASN A 167 7.77 6.92 -5.46
CA ASN A 167 8.16 7.71 -6.63
C ASN A 167 7.47 7.20 -7.92
N PRO A 168 6.19 7.57 -8.14
CA PRO A 168 5.48 7.16 -9.34
C PRO A 168 6.05 7.78 -10.63
N ASP A 169 6.62 8.98 -10.55
CA ASP A 169 7.24 9.65 -11.71
C ASP A 169 8.43 8.84 -12.23
N GLY A 170 9.27 8.36 -11.32
CA GLY A 170 10.40 7.51 -11.64
C GLY A 170 9.98 6.14 -12.15
N LEU A 171 8.92 5.54 -11.59
CA LEU A 171 8.40 4.27 -12.10
C LEU A 171 7.94 4.40 -13.56
N ASP A 172 7.26 5.49 -13.91
CA ASP A 172 6.82 5.74 -15.29
C ASP A 172 8.03 5.89 -16.24
N ILE A 173 9.12 6.53 -15.79
CA ILE A 173 10.39 6.63 -16.54
C ILE A 173 10.97 5.23 -16.80
N GLU A 174 11.14 4.42 -15.75
CA GLU A 174 11.76 3.09 -15.84
C GLU A 174 10.92 2.12 -16.69
N ALA A 175 9.60 2.08 -16.45
CA ALA A 175 8.69 1.21 -17.20
C ALA A 175 8.64 1.60 -18.69
N SER A 176 8.60 2.90 -19.00
CA SER A 176 8.60 3.39 -20.38
C SER A 176 9.91 3.11 -21.09
N TRP A 177 11.04 3.32 -20.40
CA TRP A 177 12.37 3.02 -20.94
C TRP A 177 12.54 1.55 -21.25
N TYR A 178 12.15 0.68 -20.32
CA TYR A 178 12.24 -0.76 -20.52
C TYR A 178 11.37 -1.22 -21.69
N LYS A 179 10.10 -0.79 -21.72
CA LYS A 179 9.15 -1.15 -22.80
C LYS A 179 9.67 -0.72 -24.19
N LYS A 180 10.30 0.45 -24.28
CA LYS A 180 10.87 0.97 -25.54
C LYS A 180 12.08 0.16 -26.03
N ASN A 181 12.90 -0.33 -25.11
CA ASN A 181 14.18 -0.98 -25.43
C ASN A 181 14.15 -2.51 -25.37
N LEU A 182 13.00 -3.11 -25.06
CA LEU A 182 12.82 -4.56 -25.04
C LEU A 182 13.19 -5.18 -26.41
N GLY A 183 14.06 -6.19 -26.40
CA GLY A 183 14.57 -6.85 -27.61
C GLY A 183 15.68 -6.10 -28.33
N THR A 184 16.18 -4.99 -27.78
CA THR A 184 17.29 -4.21 -28.36
C THR A 184 18.59 -4.39 -27.56
N ILE A 185 19.70 -3.86 -28.06
CA ILE A 185 20.98 -3.82 -27.32
C ILE A 185 20.93 -3.00 -26.02
N TYR A 186 19.87 -2.20 -25.83
CA TYR A 186 19.67 -1.34 -24.65
C TYR A 186 18.69 -1.94 -23.63
N GLU A 187 18.22 -3.17 -23.82
CA GLU A 187 17.17 -3.78 -22.97
C GLU A 187 17.51 -3.75 -21.47
N THR A 188 18.78 -3.98 -21.12
CA THR A 188 19.27 -3.99 -19.73
C THR A 188 19.88 -2.65 -19.28
N SER A 189 19.85 -1.63 -20.14
CA SER A 189 20.36 -0.31 -19.79
C SER A 189 19.38 0.48 -18.93
N GLY A 190 19.91 1.40 -18.12
CA GLY A 190 19.10 2.40 -17.42
C GLY A 190 18.73 3.58 -18.32
N PRO A 191 17.64 4.31 -18.01
CA PRO A 191 17.28 5.52 -18.72
C PRO A 191 18.41 6.57 -18.61
N PRO A 192 18.67 7.38 -19.66
CA PRO A 192 19.68 8.44 -19.64
C PRO A 192 19.19 9.70 -18.90
N ILE A 193 18.25 9.53 -17.97
CA ILE A 193 17.67 10.57 -17.12
C ILE A 193 17.56 10.03 -15.70
N LEU A 194 17.73 10.93 -14.72
CA LEU A 194 17.50 10.57 -13.32
C LEU A 194 15.99 10.50 -13.05
N TYR A 195 15.61 9.56 -12.18
CA TYR A 195 14.21 9.23 -11.95
C TYR A 195 13.52 10.12 -10.90
N GLN A 196 14.27 10.97 -10.19
CA GLN A 196 13.71 11.92 -9.24
C GLN A 196 14.09 13.35 -9.64
N GLU A 197 13.07 14.19 -9.82
CA GLU A 197 13.26 15.61 -10.09
C GLU A 197 13.88 16.30 -8.86
N TYR A 198 14.76 17.28 -9.05
CA TYR A 198 15.49 18.04 -8.01
C TYR A 198 16.51 17.30 -7.14
N VAL A 199 16.30 16.03 -6.76
CA VAL A 199 17.23 15.27 -5.90
C VAL A 199 17.92 14.10 -6.61
N GLY A 200 17.59 13.87 -7.88
CA GLY A 200 18.33 12.98 -8.76
C GLY A 200 18.09 11.50 -8.49
N HIS A 201 19.03 10.84 -7.81
CA HIS A 201 18.95 9.40 -7.52
C HIS A 201 18.37 9.14 -6.13
N ASP A 202 18.96 9.69 -5.08
CA ASP A 202 18.69 9.22 -3.72
C ASP A 202 17.65 10.11 -3.01
N ASN A 203 16.37 9.84 -3.25
CA ASN A 203 15.29 10.41 -2.44
C ASN A 203 15.20 9.80 -1.03
N ASN A 204 15.91 8.71 -0.74
CA ASN A 204 16.08 8.19 0.62
C ASN A 204 17.08 9.01 1.48
N ARG A 205 17.56 10.15 0.98
CA ARG A 205 18.25 11.18 1.78
C ARG A 205 17.39 12.40 2.09
N ASP A 206 16.20 12.49 1.52
CA ASP A 206 15.35 13.66 1.69
C ASP A 206 14.55 13.65 3.00
N TRP A 207 14.41 12.51 3.69
CA TRP A 207 13.58 12.37 4.90
C TRP A 207 13.81 13.39 6.02
N PHE A 208 15.04 13.87 6.20
CA PHE A 208 15.33 14.87 7.23
C PHE A 208 15.05 16.31 6.77
N MET A 209 15.19 16.58 5.47
CA MET A 209 14.92 17.91 4.90
C MET A 209 13.44 18.08 4.54
N GLY A 210 12.82 17.00 4.07
CA GLY A 210 11.48 16.96 3.52
C GLY A 210 11.31 17.99 2.41
N ASN A 211 12.21 18.05 1.41
CA ASN A 211 12.08 19.02 0.33
C ASN A 211 11.03 18.57 -0.69
N MET A 212 11.02 17.28 -0.99
CA MET A 212 10.22 16.70 -2.07
C MET A 212 8.75 16.51 -1.64
N PRO A 213 7.79 16.76 -2.56
CA PRO A 213 6.38 16.56 -2.26
C PRO A 213 6.06 15.10 -1.91
N GLU A 214 6.75 14.13 -2.52
CA GLU A 214 6.63 12.70 -2.21
C GLU A 214 7.01 12.43 -0.75
N THR A 215 8.19 12.88 -0.33
CA THR A 215 8.68 12.74 1.05
C THR A 215 7.72 13.40 2.03
N LYS A 216 7.26 14.62 1.76
CA LYS A 216 6.30 15.34 2.62
C LYS A 216 4.98 14.57 2.77
N ALA A 217 4.45 14.01 1.68
CA ALA A 217 3.23 13.23 1.70
C ALA A 217 3.37 12.01 2.62
N VAL A 218 4.47 11.26 2.49
CA VAL A 218 4.72 10.07 3.31
C VAL A 218 5.02 10.43 4.77
N MET A 219 5.87 11.43 5.02
CA MET A 219 6.19 11.91 6.37
C MET A 219 4.95 12.35 7.15
N LYS A 220 3.99 13.01 6.47
CA LYS A 220 2.72 13.41 7.08
C LYS A 220 2.00 12.20 7.67
N VAL A 221 1.91 11.10 6.90
CA VAL A 221 1.23 9.88 7.37
C VAL A 221 2.02 9.21 8.49
N LEU A 222 3.33 8.97 8.27
CA LEU A 222 4.20 8.27 9.22
C LEU A 222 4.30 8.97 10.57
N TYR A 223 4.57 10.28 10.56
CA TYR A 223 5.02 11.00 11.74
C TYR A 223 3.99 11.98 12.33
N ASN A 224 2.89 12.24 11.62
CA ASN A 224 1.86 13.17 12.11
C ASN A 224 0.45 12.56 12.21
N GLU A 225 0.20 11.42 11.56
CA GLU A 225 -1.15 10.83 11.52
C GLU A 225 -1.24 9.44 12.15
N TRP A 226 -0.36 8.49 11.79
CA TRP A 226 -0.55 7.07 12.12
C TRP A 226 0.46 6.48 13.08
N TYR A 227 1.70 6.99 13.12
CA TYR A 227 2.76 6.51 14.02
C TYR A 227 2.93 4.97 14.04
N PRO A 228 3.24 4.33 12.89
CA PRO A 228 3.38 2.88 12.82
C PRO A 228 4.45 2.36 13.78
N GLN A 229 4.21 1.19 14.39
CA GLN A 229 5.18 0.55 15.29
C GLN A 229 6.29 -0.17 14.51
N ILE A 230 6.00 -0.59 13.28
CA ILE A 230 6.96 -1.23 12.38
C ILE A 230 6.88 -0.50 11.03
N VAL A 231 8.04 -0.12 10.50
CA VAL A 231 8.20 0.46 9.16
C VAL A 231 9.11 -0.44 8.36
N HIS A 232 8.60 -0.95 7.24
CA HIS A 232 9.36 -1.76 6.28
C HIS A 232 9.43 -1.04 4.94
N ASN A 233 10.57 -0.39 4.70
CA ASN A 233 10.87 0.28 3.44
C ASN A 233 11.60 -0.72 2.51
N HIS A 234 10.92 -1.15 1.45
CA HIS A 234 11.43 -2.16 0.54
C HIS A 234 12.43 -1.57 -0.44
N HIS A 235 13.62 -2.17 -0.46
CA HIS A 235 14.65 -1.90 -1.45
C HIS A 235 15.07 -3.16 -2.20
N GLN A 236 15.63 -2.98 -3.40
CA GLN A 236 16.36 -4.03 -4.10
C GLN A 236 17.87 -3.89 -3.91
N SER A 237 18.55 -5.02 -3.77
CA SER A 237 19.99 -5.05 -3.61
C SER A 237 20.68 -4.28 -4.72
N SER A 238 21.57 -3.38 -4.32
CA SER A 238 22.54 -2.78 -5.22
C SER A 238 23.32 -3.88 -5.97
N PRO A 239 23.89 -3.57 -7.14
CA PRO A 239 24.83 -4.47 -7.79
C PRO A 239 25.91 -4.96 -6.81
N ALA A 240 26.48 -6.13 -7.09
CA ALA A 240 27.58 -6.66 -6.29
C ALA A 240 28.66 -5.58 -6.04
N TRP A 241 29.33 -5.66 -4.89
CA TRP A 241 30.37 -4.72 -4.40
C TRP A 241 29.91 -3.32 -3.96
N ALA A 242 28.62 -2.98 -4.04
CA ALA A 242 28.12 -1.75 -3.44
C ALA A 242 28.33 -1.74 -1.91
N ARG A 243 28.99 -0.69 -1.39
CA ARG A 243 29.12 -0.47 0.05
C ARG A 243 27.88 0.23 0.58
N ILE A 244 27.11 -0.46 1.40
CA ILE A 244 26.03 0.15 2.19
C ILE A 244 26.70 0.78 3.43
N PHE A 245 26.60 2.11 3.53
CA PHE A 245 26.98 2.82 4.75
C PHE A 245 25.76 2.88 5.68
N ILE A 246 25.83 2.16 6.80
CA ILE A 246 24.86 2.27 7.88
C ILE A 246 25.54 3.11 8.96
N PRO A 247 25.18 4.40 9.13
CA PRO A 247 25.62 5.15 10.29
C PRO A 247 25.18 4.40 11.55
N PRO A 248 25.90 4.54 12.68
CA PRO A 248 25.29 4.24 13.97
C PRO A 248 24.19 5.29 14.23
N PHE A 249 23.01 5.09 13.65
CA PHE A 249 21.81 5.70 14.18
C PHE A 249 21.59 5.03 15.53
N ARG A 250 21.68 5.81 16.61
CA ARG A 250 21.39 5.34 17.97
C ARG A 250 20.17 4.44 17.97
N SER A 251 20.15 3.47 18.89
CA SER A 251 18.93 2.72 19.23
C SER A 251 17.72 3.65 19.31
N PRO A 252 16.54 3.24 18.83
CA PRO A 252 15.31 4.00 19.05
C PRO A 252 15.19 4.26 20.55
N VAL A 253 15.21 5.54 20.92
CA VAL A 253 14.83 5.98 22.26
C VAL A 253 13.30 6.02 22.26
N ASN A 254 12.70 4.89 22.63
CA ASN A 254 11.37 4.87 23.21
C ASN A 254 11.51 4.97 24.73
#